data_AF-A0A813XI76-F1
#
_entry.id   AF-A0A813XI76-F1
#
_cell.length_a   1.000
_cell.length_b   1.000
_cell.length_c   1.000
_cell.angle_alpha   90.00
_cell.angle_beta   90.00
_cell.angle_gamma   90.00
#
_symmetry.space_group_name_H-M   'P 1'
#
loop_
_entity.id
_entity.type
_entity.pdbx_description
1 polymer ?
#
loop_
_entity_poly.entity_id
_entity_poly.type
_entity_poly.pdbx_seq_one_letter_code
_entity_poly.pdbx_strand_id
1 'polypeptide(L)'
;MLKSITIIFALFINFIIAQQNIIDDRYTNRIPPPPPPPIPFFTGGFNLNPQTSNINTINTINAINNNKNNHNNNNNNNNNNGLVDEFGQCGGLDWEGPKTCRANLICFKRSKYYSQCLTSDTAAVEARPSPPLIPPGTKCHGGNVRGSLSCAIGSACFIQTENVHGECKTHCPQGWFCEKQTLPEWAPCGGEGYVGLTKCKEGLQCIPHSKWYHECRSECPAGWKC
;
A
#
# COMPACT_ATOMS: atom_id res chain seq x y z
N MET A 1 -45.46 43.18 8.80
CA MET A 1 -45.19 42.02 7.93
C MET A 1 -43.76 41.98 7.38
N LEU A 2 -43.15 43.09 6.94
CA LEU A 2 -41.77 43.09 6.40
C LEU A 2 -40.66 42.62 7.37
N LYS A 3 -40.75 42.96 8.67
CA LYS A 3 -39.71 42.59 9.67
C LYS A 3 -39.61 41.08 9.95
N SER A 4 -40.68 40.32 9.74
CA SER A 4 -40.70 38.87 9.98
C SER A 4 -39.99 38.07 8.87
N ILE A 5 -40.03 38.56 7.63
CA ILE A 5 -39.44 37.88 6.48
C ILE A 5 -37.90 37.93 6.54
N THR A 6 -37.34 39.04 7.02
CA THR A 6 -35.88 39.23 7.14
C THR A 6 -35.26 38.28 8.18
N ILE A 7 -35.97 38.00 9.28
CA ILE A 7 -35.50 37.11 10.35
C ILE A 7 -35.50 35.65 9.86
N ILE A 8 -36.54 35.23 9.13
CA ILE A 8 -36.62 33.88 8.57
C ILE A 8 -35.51 33.64 7.53
N PHE A 9 -35.20 34.64 6.70
CA PHE A 9 -34.11 34.56 5.72
C PHE A 9 -32.73 34.43 6.39
N ALA A 10 -32.49 35.19 7.47
CA ALA A 10 -31.23 35.13 8.21
C ALA A 10 -31.04 33.79 8.94
N LEU A 11 -32.11 33.20 9.47
CA LEU A 11 -32.06 31.87 10.11
C LEU A 11 -31.83 30.75 9.09
N PHE A 12 -32.40 30.86 7.88
CA PHE A 12 -32.16 29.92 6.78
C PHE A 12 -30.70 29.95 6.29
N ILE A 13 -30.11 31.15 6.13
CA ILE A 13 -28.72 31.29 5.70
C ILE A 13 -27.76 30.69 6.74
N ASN A 14 -27.98 30.95 8.03
CA ASN A 14 -27.15 30.37 9.09
C ASN A 14 -27.29 28.84 9.19
N PHE A 15 -28.47 28.29 8.91
CA PHE A 15 -28.68 26.83 8.88
C PHE A 15 -27.95 26.16 7.70
N ILE A 16 -27.91 26.82 6.53
CA ILE A 16 -27.15 26.34 5.35
C ILE A 16 -25.64 26.35 5.64
N ILE A 17 -25.11 27.41 6.27
CA ILE A 17 -23.68 27.52 6.60
C ILE A 17 -23.25 26.45 7.63
N ALA A 18 -24.12 26.07 8.57
CA ALA A 18 -23.81 25.05 9.57
C ALA A 18 -23.69 23.63 8.98
N GLN A 19 -24.39 23.31 7.88
CA GLN A 19 -24.33 21.98 7.25
C GLN A 19 -23.06 21.78 6.40
N GLN A 20 -22.46 22.85 5.87
CA GLN A 20 -21.27 22.75 5.02
C GLN A 20 -20.01 22.34 5.82
N ASN A 21 -19.93 22.72 7.10
CA ASN A 21 -18.75 22.48 7.94
C ASN A 21 -18.63 21.04 8.51
N ILE A 22 -19.67 20.21 8.38
CA ILE A 22 -19.66 18.83 8.95
C ILE A 22 -19.07 17.81 7.96
N ILE A 23 -18.92 18.17 6.68
CA ILE A 23 -18.45 17.25 5.63
C ILE A 23 -16.92 17.23 5.52
N ASP A 24 -16.22 18.32 5.87
CA ASP A 24 -14.76 18.44 5.70
C ASP A 24 -13.92 17.64 6.72
N ASP A 25 -14.43 17.39 7.94
CA ASP A 25 -13.61 16.79 9.02
C ASP A 25 -13.38 15.27 8.88
N ARG A 26 -14.10 14.57 8.00
CA ARG A 26 -13.93 13.11 7.83
C ARG A 26 -12.90 12.70 6.78
N TYR A 27 -12.27 13.64 6.08
CA TYR A 27 -11.29 13.33 5.03
C TYR A 27 -9.85 13.79 5.35
N THR A 28 -9.65 14.63 6.37
CA THR A 28 -8.37 15.31 6.63
C THR A 28 -7.34 14.49 7.43
N ASN A 29 -7.69 13.29 7.93
CA ASN A 29 -6.83 12.53 8.85
C ASN A 29 -6.31 11.18 8.33
N ARG A 30 -6.27 10.95 7.00
CA ARG A 30 -5.53 9.79 6.47
C ARG A 30 -4.12 10.21 6.10
N ILE A 31 -3.15 9.80 6.93
CA ILE A 31 -1.72 9.83 6.60
C ILE A 31 -1.54 9.07 5.28
N PRO A 32 -1.00 9.71 4.21
CA PRO A 32 -0.78 9.04 2.94
C PRO A 32 0.24 7.90 3.11
N PRO A 33 0.05 6.75 2.43
CA PRO A 33 1.04 5.69 2.46
C PRO A 33 2.38 6.21 1.94
N PRO A 34 3.52 5.81 2.55
CA PRO A 34 4.83 6.24 2.09
C PRO A 34 5.05 5.81 0.63
N PRO A 35 5.81 6.60 -0.16
CA PRO A 35 6.11 6.24 -1.54
C PRO A 35 6.77 4.85 -1.58
N PRO A 36 6.42 3.99 -2.56
CA PRO A 36 7.08 2.70 -2.70
C PRO A 36 8.58 2.94 -2.88
N PRO A 37 9.45 2.18 -2.19
CA PRO A 37 10.89 2.32 -2.37
C PRO A 37 11.23 2.06 -3.84
N PRO A 38 12.26 2.75 -4.38
CA PRO A 38 12.73 2.48 -5.74
C PRO A 38 13.07 0.99 -5.85
N ILE A 39 12.35 0.30 -6.73
CA ILE A 39 12.61 -1.09 -7.08
C ILE A 39 14.04 -1.14 -7.62
N PRO A 40 14.98 -1.86 -7.00
CA PRO A 40 16.31 -2.00 -7.56
C PRO A 40 16.19 -2.78 -8.87
N PHE A 41 16.50 -2.12 -9.98
CA PHE A 41 16.73 -2.77 -11.26
C PHE A 41 17.95 -3.70 -11.09
N PHE A 42 17.70 -4.99 -10.86
CA PHE A 42 18.74 -6.01 -10.98
C PHE A 42 19.11 -6.16 -12.45
N THR A 43 20.13 -5.44 -12.89
CA THR A 43 20.88 -5.76 -14.12
C THR A 43 21.80 -6.94 -13.83
N GLY A 44 21.22 -8.13 -13.63
CA GLY A 44 21.92 -9.39 -13.52
C GLY A 44 21.61 -10.23 -14.75
N GLY A 45 22.55 -10.32 -15.70
CA GLY A 45 22.42 -11.15 -16.89
C GLY A 45 22.25 -12.62 -16.52
N PHE A 46 21.16 -13.24 -16.96
CA PHE A 46 20.96 -14.68 -16.87
C PHE A 46 21.88 -15.37 -17.89
N ASN A 47 22.95 -15.99 -17.39
CA ASN A 47 23.68 -17.00 -18.15
C ASN A 47 23.05 -18.36 -17.81
N LEU A 48 22.21 -18.87 -18.71
CA LEU A 48 21.62 -20.20 -18.58
C LEU A 48 22.69 -21.25 -18.91
N ASN A 49 23.18 -21.96 -17.90
CA ASN A 49 23.81 -23.26 -18.10
C ASN A 49 22.96 -24.33 -17.38
N PRO A 50 22.36 -25.30 -18.09
CA PRO A 50 21.61 -26.36 -17.45
C PRO A 50 22.56 -27.51 -17.13
N GLN A 51 22.85 -27.72 -15.84
CA GLN A 51 23.36 -29.02 -15.39
C GLN A 51 22.51 -29.59 -14.26
N THR A 52 21.87 -30.69 -14.64
CA THR A 52 21.26 -31.76 -13.86
C THR A 52 22.05 -32.14 -12.61
N SER A 53 21.37 -32.44 -11.49
CA SER A 53 21.22 -33.82 -11.01
C SER A 53 20.74 -33.93 -9.54
N ASN A 54 19.87 -34.93 -9.35
CA ASN A 54 19.74 -35.82 -8.20
C ASN A 54 19.17 -35.29 -6.87
N ILE A 55 17.89 -35.65 -6.71
CA ILE A 55 17.18 -35.85 -5.45
C ILE A 55 17.83 -37.01 -4.69
N ASN A 56 18.29 -36.78 -3.46
CA ASN A 56 18.53 -37.84 -2.48
C ASN A 56 17.87 -37.47 -1.15
N THR A 57 16.71 -38.07 -0.95
CA THR A 57 16.08 -38.61 0.26
C THR A 57 16.72 -38.35 1.63
N ILE A 58 15.91 -37.72 2.50
CA ILE A 58 15.65 -37.99 3.93
C ILE A 58 16.81 -38.56 4.76
N ASN A 59 17.20 -37.84 5.82
CA ASN A 59 17.57 -38.45 7.09
C ASN A 59 17.16 -37.55 8.27
N THR A 60 16.07 -37.97 8.92
CA THR A 60 15.70 -37.58 10.28
C THR A 60 16.75 -38.10 11.25
N ILE A 61 17.43 -37.25 12.01
CA ILE A 61 18.17 -37.70 13.19
C ILE A 61 17.79 -36.84 14.40
N ASN A 62 17.18 -37.53 15.34
CA ASN A 62 16.82 -37.14 16.70
C ASN A 62 18.06 -36.61 17.46
N ALA A 63 17.93 -35.43 18.07
CA ALA A 63 18.90 -34.94 19.04
C ALA A 63 18.78 -35.76 20.34
N ILE A 64 19.69 -36.72 20.52
CA ILE A 64 19.94 -37.33 21.83
C ILE A 64 20.88 -36.39 22.59
N ASN A 65 20.35 -35.77 23.65
CA ASN A 65 21.13 -35.06 24.66
C ASN A 65 22.16 -36.01 25.29
N ASN A 66 23.45 -35.70 25.17
CA ASN A 66 24.45 -36.23 26.07
C ASN A 66 25.43 -35.13 26.50
N ASN A 67 25.31 -34.79 27.77
CA ASN A 67 26.10 -33.82 28.51
C ASN A 67 27.50 -34.40 28.79
N LYS A 68 28.57 -33.69 28.39
CA LYS A 68 29.91 -33.79 28.98
C LYS A 68 30.55 -32.41 29.05
N ASN A 69 30.71 -31.94 30.29
CA ASN A 69 31.49 -30.75 30.66
C ASN A 69 32.99 -30.96 30.40
N ASN A 70 33.69 -29.98 29.80
CA ASN A 70 34.98 -29.50 30.35
C ASN A 70 35.48 -28.15 29.77
N HIS A 71 35.74 -27.22 30.68
CA HIS A 71 36.64 -26.06 30.74
C HIS A 71 36.83 -25.00 29.62
N ASN A 72 36.48 -23.76 30.00
CA ASN A 72 37.09 -22.44 29.80
C ASN A 72 37.95 -22.14 28.56
N ASN A 73 37.51 -21.13 27.78
CA ASN A 73 38.35 -19.99 27.43
C ASN A 73 37.51 -18.75 27.07
N ASN A 74 37.98 -17.60 27.53
CA ASN A 74 37.43 -16.26 27.32
C ASN A 74 37.02 -16.01 25.87
N ASN A 75 35.85 -15.40 25.65
CA ASN A 75 35.65 -14.34 24.65
C ASN A 75 34.29 -13.67 24.87
N ASN A 76 34.25 -12.36 24.67
CA ASN A 76 33.11 -11.47 24.81
C ASN A 76 31.81 -12.06 24.24
N ASN A 77 30.90 -12.51 25.11
CA ASN A 77 29.55 -12.89 24.72
C ASN A 77 28.69 -11.64 24.50
N ASN A 78 28.96 -10.92 23.41
CA ASN A 78 27.90 -10.22 22.73
C ASN A 78 27.00 -11.30 22.10
N ASN A 79 26.07 -11.82 22.90
CA ASN A 79 24.98 -12.68 22.44
C ASN A 79 24.01 -11.89 21.56
N ASN A 80 24.50 -11.34 20.44
CA ASN A 80 23.68 -11.18 19.24
C ASN A 80 23.80 -12.49 18.46
N ASN A 81 23.47 -13.55 19.20
CA ASN A 81 23.16 -14.91 18.78
C ASN A 81 22.34 -14.80 17.50
N GLY A 82 22.70 -15.51 16.41
CA GLY A 82 22.14 -15.39 15.05
C GLY A 82 20.61 -15.37 14.94
N LEU A 83 20.02 -14.30 15.46
CA LEU A 83 18.63 -14.04 15.68
C LEU A 83 18.29 -12.79 14.88
N VAL A 84 17.27 -12.92 14.07
CA VAL A 84 16.82 -11.90 13.14
C VAL A 84 15.71 -11.08 13.79
N ASP A 85 15.86 -9.77 13.72
CA ASP A 85 14.87 -8.79 14.18
C ASP A 85 13.62 -8.78 13.31
N GLU A 86 12.55 -8.14 13.80
CA GLU A 86 11.35 -7.91 12.99
C GLU A 86 11.72 -7.21 11.68
N PHE A 87 11.12 -7.67 10.60
CA PHE A 87 11.42 -7.28 9.22
C PHE A 87 12.79 -7.71 8.68
N GLY A 88 13.64 -8.37 9.45
CA GLY A 88 14.88 -8.95 8.94
C GLY A 88 14.63 -10.20 8.08
N GLN A 89 15.53 -10.46 7.12
CA GLN A 89 15.50 -11.68 6.31
C GLN A 89 15.94 -12.88 7.15
N CYS A 90 15.15 -13.95 7.14
CA CYS A 90 15.39 -15.18 7.89
C CYS A 90 15.42 -16.44 7.01
N GLY A 91 15.29 -16.29 5.70
CA GLY A 91 15.26 -17.42 4.78
C GLY A 91 15.12 -17.01 3.32
N GLY A 92 15.14 -18.02 2.46
CA GLY A 92 15.14 -17.88 1.00
C GLY A 92 16.03 -18.93 0.33
N LEU A 93 15.77 -19.21 -0.94
CA LEU A 93 16.73 -19.92 -1.78
C LEU A 93 18.04 -19.12 -1.79
N ASP A 94 19.14 -19.79 -1.48
CA ASP A 94 20.49 -19.23 -1.39
C ASP A 94 20.74 -18.25 -0.22
N TRP A 95 19.84 -18.22 0.79
CA TRP A 95 20.08 -17.46 2.03
C TRP A 95 21.00 -18.21 2.99
N GLU A 96 22.21 -17.69 3.18
CA GLU A 96 23.23 -18.20 4.11
C GLU A 96 23.24 -17.49 5.47
N GLY A 97 22.47 -16.40 5.61
CA GLY A 97 22.40 -15.62 6.83
C GLY A 97 21.62 -16.30 7.96
N PRO A 98 21.40 -15.59 9.08
CA PRO A 98 20.71 -16.15 10.24
C PRO A 98 19.28 -16.56 9.88
N LYS A 99 18.84 -17.72 10.40
CA LYS A 99 17.54 -18.34 10.04
C LYS A 99 16.53 -18.34 11.18
N THR A 100 16.95 -17.94 12.37
CA THR A 100 16.12 -17.94 13.56
C THR A 100 15.67 -16.52 13.85
N CYS A 101 14.37 -16.30 14.04
CA CYS A 101 13.88 -14.99 14.45
C CYS A 101 14.02 -14.80 15.97
N ARG A 102 14.04 -13.55 16.44
CA ARG A 102 13.89 -13.26 17.88
C ARG A 102 12.58 -13.82 18.44
N ALA A 103 12.51 -13.93 19.77
CA ALA A 103 11.35 -14.45 20.46
C ALA A 103 10.05 -13.73 20.04
N ASN A 104 8.97 -14.49 19.90
CA ASN A 104 7.64 -14.04 19.45
C ASN A 104 7.53 -13.62 17.98
N LEU A 105 8.55 -13.88 17.16
CA LEU A 105 8.51 -13.70 15.71
C LEU A 105 8.52 -15.04 14.98
N ILE A 106 7.87 -15.07 13.82
CA ILE A 106 7.81 -16.22 12.92
C ILE A 106 8.58 -15.87 11.65
N CYS A 107 9.41 -16.80 11.16
CA CYS A 107 10.03 -16.67 9.85
C CYS A 107 8.99 -16.93 8.76
N PHE A 108 8.33 -15.87 8.29
CA PHE A 108 7.27 -15.94 7.30
C PHE A 108 7.84 -16.00 5.88
N LYS A 109 7.53 -17.07 5.15
CA LYS A 109 7.97 -17.26 3.77
C LYS A 109 7.12 -16.40 2.83
N ARG A 110 7.72 -15.39 2.19
CA ARG A 110 7.06 -14.56 1.17
C ARG A 110 7.22 -15.11 -0.24
N SER A 111 8.39 -15.65 -0.56
CA SER A 111 8.65 -16.20 -1.89
C SER A 111 9.60 -17.40 -1.80
N LYS A 112 9.99 -17.95 -2.94
CA LYS A 112 11.05 -18.96 -3.00
C LYS A 112 12.39 -18.40 -2.49
N TYR A 113 12.69 -17.13 -2.76
CA TYR A 113 13.99 -16.51 -2.54
C TYR A 113 14.06 -15.67 -1.26
N TYR A 114 12.94 -15.45 -0.57
CA TYR A 114 12.89 -14.51 0.53
C TYR A 114 11.86 -14.89 1.60
N SER A 115 12.28 -14.87 2.86
CA SER A 115 11.46 -15.03 4.06
C SER A 115 11.86 -13.97 5.09
N GLN A 116 10.89 -13.46 5.84
CA GLN A 116 11.08 -12.35 6.78
C GLN A 116 10.50 -12.65 8.16
N CYS A 117 11.16 -12.16 9.20
CA CYS A 117 10.63 -12.25 10.56
C CYS A 117 9.49 -11.27 10.76
N LEU A 118 8.33 -11.78 11.13
CA LEU A 118 7.12 -11.00 11.37
C LEU A 118 6.46 -11.46 12.68
N THR A 119 5.64 -10.59 13.28
CA THR A 119 4.71 -11.03 14.32
C THR A 119 3.68 -11.99 13.75
N SER A 120 3.01 -12.76 14.62
CA SER A 120 1.92 -13.64 14.20
C SER A 120 0.79 -12.89 13.51
N ASP A 121 0.46 -11.68 13.97
CA ASP A 121 -0.60 -10.86 13.39
C ASP A 121 -0.22 -10.35 11.99
N THR A 122 1.00 -9.84 11.83
CA THR A 122 1.48 -9.35 10.52
C THR A 122 1.63 -10.51 9.52
N ALA A 123 2.18 -11.64 9.96
CA ALA A 123 2.25 -12.85 9.14
C ALA A 123 0.85 -13.35 8.74
N ALA A 124 -0.13 -13.28 9.65
CA ALA A 124 -1.51 -13.65 9.33
C ALA A 124 -2.12 -12.74 8.27
N VAL A 125 -1.84 -11.43 8.30
CA VAL A 125 -2.29 -10.48 7.26
C VAL A 125 -1.62 -10.77 5.91
N GLU A 126 -0.30 -10.99 5.89
CA GLU A 126 0.48 -11.29 4.68
C GLU A 126 0.14 -12.65 4.08
N ALA A 127 -0.26 -13.62 4.91
CA ALA A 127 -0.73 -14.94 4.48
C ALA A 127 -2.12 -14.88 3.83
N ARG A 128 -2.88 -13.79 4.01
CA ARG A 128 -4.19 -13.68 3.39
C ARG A 128 -4.00 -13.66 1.88
N PRO A 129 -4.78 -14.46 1.14
CA PRO A 129 -4.81 -14.31 -0.31
C PRO A 129 -5.15 -12.85 -0.62
N SER A 130 -4.37 -12.25 -1.52
CA SER A 130 -4.68 -10.91 -2.04
C SER A 130 -6.15 -10.88 -2.44
N PRO A 131 -6.93 -9.85 -2.04
CA PRO A 131 -8.31 -9.73 -2.48
C PRO A 131 -8.39 -9.89 -4.00
N PRO A 132 -9.35 -10.66 -4.52
CA PRO A 132 -9.49 -10.82 -5.96
C PRO A 132 -9.71 -9.45 -6.60
N LEU A 133 -8.87 -9.12 -7.59
CA LEU A 133 -9.06 -7.92 -8.39
C LEU A 133 -10.26 -8.13 -9.31
N ILE A 134 -11.12 -7.12 -9.42
CA ILE A 134 -12.28 -7.17 -10.32
C ILE A 134 -12.00 -6.46 -11.65
N PRO A 135 -12.45 -7.02 -12.79
CA PRO A 135 -12.15 -6.46 -14.10
C PRO A 135 -12.87 -5.10 -14.32
N PRO A 136 -12.39 -4.26 -15.25
CA PRO A 136 -13.10 -3.05 -15.64
C PRO A 136 -14.56 -3.33 -16.03
N GLY A 137 -15.47 -2.44 -15.65
CA GLY A 137 -16.92 -2.57 -15.86
C GLY A 137 -17.68 -3.26 -14.72
N THR A 138 -16.98 -3.79 -13.71
CA THR A 138 -17.60 -4.38 -12.52
C THR A 138 -17.87 -3.35 -11.43
N LYS A 139 -18.86 -3.64 -10.57
CA LYS A 139 -19.22 -2.78 -9.44
C LYS A 139 -18.16 -2.83 -8.35
N CYS A 140 -17.70 -1.66 -7.91
CA CYS A 140 -16.73 -1.49 -6.83
C CYS A 140 -17.28 -0.71 -5.62
N HIS A 141 -18.45 -0.08 -5.75
CA HIS A 141 -19.12 0.67 -4.67
C HIS A 141 -20.66 0.59 -4.78
N GLY A 142 -21.38 0.70 -3.67
CA GLY A 142 -22.86 0.75 -3.62
C GLY A 142 -23.53 -0.40 -2.84
N GLY A 143 -24.84 -0.53 -2.97
CA GLY A 143 -25.58 -1.66 -2.40
C GLY A 143 -25.24 -2.98 -3.10
N ASN A 144 -25.08 -4.07 -2.34
CA ASN A 144 -24.73 -5.43 -2.78
C ASN A 144 -23.26 -5.69 -3.18
N VAL A 145 -22.32 -4.77 -2.93
CA VAL A 145 -20.89 -5.12 -2.98
C VAL A 145 -20.44 -5.77 -1.67
N ARG A 146 -19.97 -7.02 -1.73
CA ARG A 146 -19.34 -7.70 -0.59
C ARG A 146 -17.86 -7.32 -0.53
N GLY A 147 -17.55 -6.28 0.25
CA GLY A 147 -16.19 -5.89 0.59
C GLY A 147 -15.58 -4.78 -0.28
N SER A 148 -14.37 -4.35 0.10
CA SER A 148 -13.56 -3.38 -0.65
C SER A 148 -13.00 -4.07 -1.89
N LEU A 149 -13.56 -3.76 -3.06
CA LEU A 149 -13.15 -4.37 -4.32
C LEU A 149 -12.10 -3.49 -4.99
N SER A 150 -10.85 -3.92 -4.89
CA SER A 150 -9.76 -3.33 -5.66
C SER A 150 -9.95 -3.66 -7.13
N CYS A 151 -10.00 -2.63 -7.96
CA CYS A 151 -10.08 -2.79 -9.40
C CYS A 151 -8.79 -3.39 -9.96
N ALA A 152 -8.89 -4.14 -11.06
CA ALA A 152 -7.74 -4.68 -11.78
C ALA A 152 -6.79 -3.56 -12.22
N ILE A 153 -5.53 -3.92 -12.43
CA ILE A 153 -4.47 -3.00 -12.89
C ILE A 153 -4.97 -2.21 -14.10
N GLY A 154 -4.72 -0.90 -14.10
CA GLY A 154 -5.20 0.00 -15.14
C GLY A 154 -6.67 0.42 -14.98
N SER A 155 -7.33 0.08 -13.88
CA SER A 155 -8.65 0.61 -13.54
C SER A 155 -8.71 1.09 -12.09
N ALA A 156 -9.54 2.11 -11.85
CA ALA A 156 -9.84 2.63 -10.52
C ALA A 156 -11.35 2.62 -10.30
N CYS A 157 -11.75 2.61 -9.03
CA CYS A 157 -13.14 2.67 -8.64
C CYS A 157 -13.64 4.12 -8.75
N PHE A 158 -14.50 4.39 -9.72
CA PHE A 158 -15.13 5.69 -9.89
C PHE A 158 -16.56 5.63 -9.37
N ILE A 159 -17.00 6.64 -8.64
CA ILE A 159 -18.36 6.74 -8.08
C ILE A 159 -19.22 7.58 -9.03
N GLN A 160 -20.37 7.07 -9.43
CA GLN A 160 -21.26 7.71 -10.40
C GLN A 160 -22.07 8.86 -9.78
N THR A 161 -22.77 8.60 -8.70
CA THR A 161 -23.59 9.54 -7.92
C THR A 161 -23.24 9.43 -6.45
N GLU A 162 -23.52 10.48 -5.65
CA GLU A 162 -23.23 10.55 -4.21
C GLU A 162 -23.63 9.25 -3.48
N ASN A 163 -22.66 8.33 -3.35
CA ASN A 163 -22.73 7.07 -2.61
C ASN A 163 -23.71 5.98 -3.11
N VAL A 164 -24.17 6.00 -4.37
CA VAL A 164 -25.15 4.99 -4.83
C VAL A 164 -24.49 3.79 -5.52
N HIS A 165 -23.53 4.04 -6.40
CA HIS A 165 -22.92 3.03 -7.25
C HIS A 165 -21.56 3.51 -7.77
N GLY A 166 -20.60 2.59 -7.83
CA GLY A 166 -19.32 2.84 -8.47
C GLY A 166 -18.85 1.65 -9.28
N GLU A 167 -18.09 1.93 -10.33
CA GLU A 167 -17.55 0.91 -11.24
C GLU A 167 -16.05 1.08 -11.44
N CYS A 168 -15.39 -0.04 -11.69
CA CYS A 168 -14.01 -0.03 -12.17
C CYS A 168 -13.95 0.49 -13.60
N LYS A 169 -13.31 1.64 -13.81
CA LYS A 169 -13.06 2.19 -15.16
C LYS A 169 -11.60 2.58 -15.30
N THR A 170 -11.15 2.80 -16.52
CA THR A 170 -9.80 3.29 -16.83
C THR A 170 -9.67 4.81 -16.74
N HIS A 171 -10.81 5.51 -16.66
CA HIS A 171 -10.93 6.95 -16.58
C HIS A 171 -12.31 7.30 -15.99
N CYS A 172 -12.42 8.48 -15.38
CA CYS A 172 -13.69 9.00 -14.89
C CYS A 172 -14.63 9.27 -16.09
N PRO A 173 -15.82 8.64 -16.17
CA PRO A 173 -16.76 8.92 -17.25
C PRO A 173 -17.41 10.30 -17.12
N GLN A 174 -17.85 10.85 -18.26
CA GLN A 174 -18.47 12.17 -18.28
C GLN A 174 -19.77 12.20 -17.46
N GLY A 175 -19.95 13.24 -16.64
CA GLY A 175 -21.14 13.44 -15.80
C GLY A 175 -21.15 12.62 -14.50
N TRP A 176 -20.06 11.93 -14.17
CA TRP A 176 -19.92 11.21 -12.90
C TRP A 176 -19.40 12.13 -11.79
N PHE A 177 -19.68 11.79 -10.53
CA PHE A 177 -19.24 12.57 -9.37
C PHE A 177 -17.72 12.80 -9.32
N CYS A 178 -16.93 11.85 -9.83
CA CYS A 178 -15.47 11.98 -9.93
C CYS A 178 -15.00 13.21 -10.73
N GLU A 179 -15.83 13.81 -11.60
CA GLU A 179 -15.46 15.04 -12.29
C GLU A 179 -15.44 16.28 -11.39
N LYS A 180 -16.19 16.22 -10.29
CA LYS A 180 -16.31 17.30 -9.29
C LYS A 180 -15.29 17.13 -8.17
N GLN A 181 -14.70 15.95 -8.03
CA GLN A 181 -13.70 15.70 -7.02
C GLN A 181 -12.40 16.37 -7.39
N THR A 182 -11.78 16.99 -6.39
CA THR A 182 -10.48 17.62 -6.51
C THR A 182 -9.50 16.98 -5.55
N LEU A 183 -8.25 16.91 -5.98
CA LEU A 183 -7.15 16.35 -5.23
C LEU A 183 -6.46 17.42 -4.37
N PRO A 184 -6.10 17.11 -3.10
CA PRO A 184 -5.35 18.04 -2.26
C PRO A 184 -3.91 18.22 -2.77
N GLU A 185 -3.18 19.17 -2.16
CA GLU A 185 -1.74 19.31 -2.39
C GLU A 185 -1.02 18.01 -2.02
N TRP A 186 0.02 17.68 -2.80
CA TRP A 186 0.82 16.45 -2.73
C TRP A 186 0.14 15.17 -3.24
N ALA A 187 -1.12 15.25 -3.65
CA ALA A 187 -1.79 14.07 -4.20
C ALA A 187 -1.27 13.74 -5.62
N PRO A 188 -1.12 12.46 -5.96
CA PRO A 188 -0.79 12.05 -7.31
C PRO A 188 -1.96 12.36 -8.25
N CYS A 189 -1.69 13.06 -9.35
CA CYS A 189 -2.72 13.58 -10.26
C CYS A 189 -2.52 13.15 -11.71
N GLY A 190 -1.47 12.39 -12.01
CA GLY A 190 -1.17 11.97 -13.38
C GLY A 190 0.12 11.21 -13.53
N GLY A 191 0.47 10.94 -14.79
CA GLY A 191 1.59 10.10 -15.21
C GLY A 191 1.13 9.02 -16.20
N GLU A 192 2.03 8.46 -16.98
CA GLU A 192 1.71 7.36 -17.86
C GLU A 192 1.26 6.12 -17.06
N GLY A 193 0.11 5.56 -17.43
CA GLY A 193 -0.52 4.46 -16.68
C GLY A 193 -1.22 4.90 -15.39
N TYR A 194 -1.24 6.19 -15.05
CA TYR A 194 -2.02 6.69 -13.92
C TYR A 194 -3.51 6.53 -14.16
N VAL A 195 -4.21 5.97 -13.18
CA VAL A 195 -5.66 5.81 -13.20
C VAL A 195 -6.24 6.32 -11.89
N GLY A 196 -6.95 7.43 -11.95
CA GLY A 196 -7.45 8.12 -10.78
C GLY A 196 -8.03 9.49 -11.12
N LEU A 197 -8.15 10.34 -10.12
CA LEU A 197 -8.58 11.72 -10.29
C LEU A 197 -7.42 12.54 -10.87
N THR A 198 -7.73 13.45 -11.78
CA THR A 198 -6.69 14.26 -12.46
C THR A 198 -6.81 15.75 -12.16
N LYS A 199 -7.88 16.17 -11.48
CA LYS A 199 -8.13 17.57 -11.13
C LYS A 199 -7.60 17.87 -9.74
N CYS A 200 -6.69 18.82 -9.63
CA CYS A 200 -6.23 19.36 -8.36
C CYS A 200 -7.24 20.37 -7.79
N LYS A 201 -7.19 20.59 -6.48
CA LYS A 201 -7.94 21.65 -5.81
C LYS A 201 -7.57 23.01 -6.39
N GLU A 202 -8.49 23.96 -6.30
CA GLU A 202 -8.26 25.33 -6.74
C GLU A 202 -6.96 25.91 -6.17
N GLY A 203 -6.19 26.60 -7.02
CA GLY A 203 -4.87 27.13 -6.68
C GLY A 203 -3.71 26.14 -6.85
N LEU A 204 -3.98 24.87 -7.18
CA LEU A 204 -2.95 23.86 -7.42
C LEU A 204 -2.89 23.46 -8.90
N GLN A 205 -1.70 23.11 -9.37
CA GLN A 205 -1.47 22.57 -10.70
C GLN A 205 -1.01 21.12 -10.60
N CYS A 206 -1.42 20.29 -11.57
CA CYS A 206 -0.90 18.93 -11.69
C CYS A 206 0.48 18.98 -12.36
N ILE A 207 1.54 18.96 -11.57
CA ILE A 207 2.91 19.19 -12.03
C ILE A 207 3.59 17.84 -12.32
N PRO A 208 4.19 17.64 -13.50
CA PRO A 208 4.92 16.41 -13.81
C PRO A 208 6.29 16.37 -13.10
N HIS A 209 6.49 15.36 -12.26
CA HIS A 209 7.83 15.02 -11.73
C HIS A 209 8.63 14.24 -12.76
N SER A 210 7.96 13.30 -13.41
CA SER A 210 8.52 12.36 -14.35
C SER A 210 7.43 11.92 -15.34
N LYS A 211 7.81 11.12 -16.35
CA LYS A 211 6.86 10.50 -17.29
C LYS A 211 5.75 9.71 -16.59
N TRP A 212 6.04 9.13 -15.43
CA TRP A 212 5.18 8.16 -14.73
C TRP A 212 4.48 8.73 -13.49
N TYR A 213 4.84 9.92 -13.06
CA TYR A 213 4.35 10.48 -11.81
C TYR A 213 4.21 12.00 -11.90
N HIS A 214 2.98 12.48 -11.75
CA HIS A 214 2.63 13.89 -11.60
C HIS A 214 1.93 14.09 -10.26
N GLU A 215 2.06 15.28 -9.69
CA GLU A 215 1.57 15.59 -8.35
C GLU A 215 0.93 16.99 -8.29
N CYS A 216 -0.13 17.14 -7.50
CA CYS A 216 -0.76 18.44 -7.26
C CYS A 216 0.13 19.32 -6.40
N ARG A 217 0.62 20.43 -6.94
CA ARG A 217 1.46 21.40 -6.21
C ARG A 217 1.03 22.82 -6.51
N SER A 218 1.26 23.71 -5.55
CA SER A 218 1.05 25.15 -5.68
C SER A 218 2.10 25.81 -6.57
N GLU A 219 3.31 25.24 -6.59
CA GLU A 219 4.46 25.72 -7.36
C GLU A 219 5.34 24.56 -7.86
N CYS A 220 6.12 24.82 -8.91
CA CYS A 220 7.08 23.87 -9.46
C CYS A 220 8.30 23.69 -8.53
N PRO A 221 8.54 22.51 -7.96
CA PRO A 221 9.72 22.29 -7.12
C PRO A 221 11.02 22.35 -7.92
N ALA A 222 12.11 22.77 -7.26
CA ALA A 222 13.44 22.78 -7.87
C ALA A 222 13.85 21.36 -8.30
N GLY A 223 14.26 21.22 -9.57
CA GLY A 223 14.69 19.95 -10.16
C GLY A 223 13.60 19.16 -10.89
N TRP A 224 12.36 19.66 -10.93
CA TRP A 224 11.28 19.08 -11.73
C TRP A 224 11.23 19.71 -13.12
N LYS A 225 10.67 18.98 -14.09
CA LYS A 225 10.42 19.50 -15.45
C LYS A 225 8.99 20.01 -15.54
N CYS A 226 8.81 21.26 -15.16
CA CYS A 226 7.65 22.07 -15.45
C CYS A 226 8.03 23.03 -16.61
#